data_AF-A0A8B6EG32-F1
#
_entry.id   AF-A0A8B6EG32-F1
#
_cell.length_a   1.000
_cell.length_b   1.000
_cell.length_c   1.000
_cell.angle_alpha   90.00
_cell.angle_beta   90.00
_cell.angle_gamma   90.00
#
_symmetry.space_group_name_H-M   'P 1'
#
loop_
_entity.id
_entity.type
_entity.pdbx_description
1 polymer ?
#
loop_
_entity_poly.entity_id
_entity_poly.type
_entity_poly.pdbx_seq_one_letter_code
_entity_poly.pdbx_strand_id
1 'polypeptide(L)'
;MDKVVNTFGRKLLQVCYNTGLSVANCTLGSDTNGKFTFCNSYWTSVNDYLLLSPNNYGIISDFEVLEMNEFSDHMPLFFELNFSTICQKKQILQHALH
;
A
#
# COMPACT_ATOMS: atom_id res chain seq x y z
N MET A 1 15.24 14.70 -9.67
CA MET A 1 15.45 14.17 -8.30
C MET A 1 15.16 15.29 -7.34
N ASP A 2 14.17 15.12 -6.47
CA ASP A 2 13.77 16.15 -5.51
C ASP A 2 14.94 16.42 -4.56
N LYS A 3 15.34 17.70 -4.45
CA LYS A 3 16.51 18.11 -3.65
C LYS A 3 16.13 18.42 -2.20
N VAL A 4 14.84 18.46 -1.88
CA VAL A 4 14.34 18.81 -0.55
C VAL A 4 13.84 17.55 0.13
N VAL A 5 14.67 16.96 0.98
CA VAL A 5 14.24 15.82 1.80
C VAL A 5 13.32 16.36 2.91
N ASN A 6 12.01 16.14 2.74
CA ASN A 6 11.00 16.54 3.71
C ASN A 6 11.18 15.79 5.05
N THR A 7 11.13 16.53 6.16
CA THR A 7 11.17 15.96 7.53
C THR A 7 10.02 14.99 7.79
N PHE A 8 8.86 15.20 7.17
CA PHE A 8 7.70 14.29 7.28
C PHE A 8 7.97 12.94 6.61
N GLY A 9 8.59 12.93 5.42
CA GLY A 9 9.00 11.69 4.76
C GLY A 9 9.98 10.88 5.60
N ARG A 10 10.96 11.54 6.24
CA ARG A 10 11.89 10.86 7.17
C ARG A 10 11.16 10.27 8.38
N LYS A 11 10.17 10.98 8.94
CA LYS A 11 9.36 10.46 10.05
C LYS A 11 8.53 9.25 9.64
N LEU A 12 7.92 9.27 8.44
CA LEU A 12 7.20 8.12 7.89
C LEU A 12 8.12 6.90 7.75
N LEU A 13 9.31 7.10 7.18
CA LEU A 13 10.30 6.03 7.06
C LEU A 13 10.77 5.52 8.43
N GLN A 14 10.91 6.40 9.43
CA GLN A 14 11.25 5.99 10.79
C GLN A 14 10.13 5.14 11.41
N VAL A 15 8.86 5.49 11.18
CA VAL A 15 7.71 4.65 11.61
C VAL A 15 7.78 3.29 10.95
N CYS A 16 7.99 3.24 9.63
CA CYS A 16 8.15 2.00 8.86
C CYS A 16 9.28 1.13 9.43
N TYR A 17 10.46 1.72 9.64
CA TYR A 17 11.61 1.02 10.22
C TYR A 17 11.33 0.49 11.63
N ASN A 18 10.73 1.30 12.51
CA ASN A 18 10.47 0.92 13.89
C ASN A 18 9.36 -0.15 14.03
N THR A 19 8.41 -0.18 13.09
CA THR A 19 7.26 -1.10 13.13
C THR A 19 7.43 -2.33 12.23
N GLY A 20 8.42 -2.30 11.33
CA GLY A 20 8.57 -3.29 10.28
C GLY A 20 7.49 -3.20 9.19
N LEU A 21 6.72 -2.12 9.13
CA LEU A 21 5.78 -1.86 8.03
C LEU A 21 6.52 -1.36 6.80
N SER A 22 6.00 -1.69 5.63
CA SER A 22 6.53 -1.26 4.33
C SER A 22 5.47 -0.47 3.56
N VAL A 23 5.90 0.52 2.79
CA VAL A 23 5.02 1.27 1.88
C VAL A 23 4.69 0.39 0.68
N ALA A 24 3.41 0.18 0.43
CA ALA A 24 2.91 -0.64 -0.67
C ALA A 24 2.83 0.10 -2.00
N ASN A 25 2.60 1.42 -1.97
CA ASN A 25 2.56 2.25 -3.18
C ASN A 25 3.79 1.98 -4.06
N CYS A 26 3.60 1.93 -5.37
CA CYS A 26 4.62 1.61 -6.37
C CYS A 26 5.20 0.18 -6.32
N THR A 27 4.88 -0.65 -5.32
CA THR A 27 5.52 -1.98 -5.12
C THR A 27 4.59 -3.16 -5.34
N LEU A 28 3.28 -2.92 -5.48
CA LEU A 28 2.24 -3.95 -5.59
C LEU A 28 1.25 -3.65 -6.70
N GLY A 29 0.69 -4.72 -7.26
CA GLY A 29 -0.45 -4.66 -8.17
C GLY A 29 -0.19 -3.88 -9.45
N SER A 30 -1.22 -3.18 -9.90
CA SER A 30 -1.26 -2.45 -11.16
C SER A 30 -0.57 -1.08 -11.11
N ASP A 31 -0.26 -0.53 -9.93
CA ASP A 31 0.40 0.77 -9.75
C ASP A 31 1.94 0.70 -9.87
N THR A 32 2.46 0.10 -10.94
CA THR A 32 3.92 -0.09 -11.10
C THR A 32 4.72 1.19 -11.35
N ASN A 33 4.07 2.27 -11.79
CA ASN A 33 4.71 3.55 -12.06
C ASN A 33 4.62 4.55 -10.90
N GLY A 34 3.87 4.24 -9.84
CA GLY A 34 3.74 5.11 -8.68
C GLY A 34 2.95 6.37 -8.97
N LYS A 35 1.64 6.24 -9.15
CA LYS A 35 0.73 7.38 -9.37
C LYS A 35 0.73 8.33 -8.16
N PHE A 36 0.58 9.63 -8.44
CA PHE A 36 0.30 10.61 -7.40
C PHE A 36 -1.06 10.31 -6.75
N THR A 37 -1.20 10.63 -5.46
CA THR A 37 -2.47 10.46 -4.73
C THR A 37 -3.12 11.79 -4.41
N PHE A 38 -2.43 12.88 -4.70
CA PHE A 38 -2.89 14.24 -4.52
C PHE A 38 -2.52 15.08 -5.74
N CYS A 39 -3.48 15.87 -6.22
CA CYS A 39 -3.29 16.80 -7.32
C CYS A 39 -4.19 18.03 -7.12
N ASN A 40 -3.58 19.22 -7.13
CA ASN A 40 -4.32 20.47 -7.24
C ASN A 40 -3.74 21.34 -8.36
N SER A 41 -4.26 22.56 -8.51
CA SER A 41 -3.85 23.49 -9.57
C SER A 41 -2.38 23.93 -9.51
N TYR A 42 -1.67 23.66 -8.41
CA TYR A 42 -0.30 24.11 -8.19
C TYR A 42 0.70 22.96 -8.06
N TRP A 43 0.30 21.84 -7.46
CA TRP A 43 1.22 20.76 -7.07
C TRP A 43 0.57 19.38 -7.13
N THR A 44 1.42 18.37 -7.35
CA THR A 44 1.08 16.95 -7.24
C THR A 44 1.99 16.28 -6.23
N SER A 45 1.45 15.37 -5.41
CA SER A 45 2.23 14.63 -4.43
C SER A 45 1.63 13.26 -4.12
N VAL A 46 2.41 12.41 -3.47
CA VAL A 46 1.92 11.17 -2.85
C VAL A 46 1.74 11.48 -1.38
N ASN A 47 0.51 11.66 -0.94
CA ASN A 47 0.17 11.99 0.45
C ASN A 47 -0.53 10.83 1.16
N ASP A 48 -1.08 9.89 0.38
CA ASP A 48 -1.88 8.77 0.85
C ASP A 48 -1.12 7.48 0.59
N TYR A 49 -0.91 6.71 1.65
CA TYR A 49 -0.06 5.53 1.61
C TYR A 49 -0.81 4.32 2.15
N LEU A 50 -0.64 3.19 1.47
CA LEU A 50 -0.95 1.89 2.06
C LEU A 50 0.32 1.35 2.73
N LEU A 51 0.26 1.10 4.04
CA LEU A 51 1.36 0.49 4.79
C LEU A 51 1.00 -0.96 5.14
N LEU A 52 1.91 -1.89 4.85
CA LEU A 52 1.70 -3.32 5.02
C LEU A 52 2.77 -3.93 5.90
N SER A 53 2.35 -4.84 6.78
CA SER A 53 3.28 -5.79 7.40
C SER A 53 3.75 -6.80 6.34
N PRO A 54 5.03 -7.23 6.36
CA PRO A 54 5.55 -8.28 5.49
C PRO A 54 4.66 -9.54 5.46
N ASN A 55 4.03 -9.88 6.58
CA ASN A 55 3.15 -11.04 6.69
C ASN A 55 1.84 -10.91 5.90
N ASN A 56 1.45 -9.68 5.53
CA ASN A 56 0.18 -9.39 4.86
C ASN A 56 0.34 -9.19 3.35
N TYR A 57 1.57 -9.17 2.83
CA TYR A 57 1.82 -8.99 1.39
C TYR A 57 1.11 -10.06 0.54
N GLY A 58 1.06 -11.31 1.03
CA GLY A 58 0.37 -12.41 0.33
C GLY A 58 -1.16 -12.36 0.40
N ILE A 59 -1.75 -11.40 1.12
CA ILE A 59 -3.20 -11.20 1.22
C ILE A 59 -3.65 -10.15 0.19
N ILE A 60 -2.77 -9.22 -0.21
CA ILE A 60 -3.13 -8.18 -1.17
C ILE A 60 -3.02 -8.76 -2.59
N SER A 61 -4.13 -8.86 -3.31
CA SER A 61 -4.14 -9.36 -4.70
C SER A 61 -3.93 -8.27 -5.74
N ASP A 62 -4.36 -7.05 -5.45
CA ASP A 62 -4.15 -5.89 -6.31
C ASP A 62 -4.07 -4.60 -5.47
N PHE A 63 -3.41 -3.60 -6.05
CA PHE A 63 -3.31 -2.24 -5.53
C PHE A 63 -3.24 -1.27 -6.72
N GLU A 64 -4.10 -0.25 -6.69
CA GLU A 64 -4.13 0.81 -7.69
C GLU A 64 -4.50 2.16 -7.05
N VAL A 65 -3.89 3.23 -7.55
CA VAL A 65 -4.42 4.59 -7.38
C VAL A 65 -5.38 4.90 -8.53
N LEU A 66 -6.65 5.12 -8.20
CA LEU A 66 -7.71 5.37 -9.18
C LEU A 66 -7.63 6.80 -9.74
N GLU A 67 -8.43 7.08 -10.76
CA GLU A 67 -8.49 8.42 -11.34
C GLU A 67 -9.10 9.45 -10.37
N MET A 68 -8.67 10.70 -10.54
CA MET A 68 -9.18 11.84 -9.81
C MET A 68 -10.67 12.06 -10.16
N ASN A 69 -11.47 12.46 -9.17
CA ASN A 69 -12.87 12.84 -9.37
C ASN A 69 -13.07 14.35 -9.08
N GLU A 70 -14.23 14.88 -9.44
CA GLU A 70 -14.54 16.31 -9.25
C GLU A 70 -14.83 16.70 -7.79
N PHE A 71 -14.86 15.73 -6.88
CA PHE A 71 -15.25 15.92 -5.49
C PHE A 71 -14.06 16.05 -4.53
N SER A 72 -12.82 15.77 -4.98
CA SER A 72 -11.62 15.84 -4.15
C SER A 72 -10.35 16.06 -4.99
N ASP A 73 -9.38 16.74 -4.39
CA ASP A 73 -7.99 16.85 -4.85
C ASP A 73 -7.15 15.60 -4.53
N HIS A 74 -7.74 14.59 -3.87
CA HIS A 74 -7.12 13.29 -3.62
C HIS A 74 -7.66 12.20 -4.55
N MET A 75 -6.74 11.42 -5.12
CA MET A 75 -7.07 10.22 -5.88
C MET A 75 -7.34 9.05 -4.92
N PRO A 76 -8.41 8.27 -5.12
CA PRO A 76 -8.70 7.12 -4.26
C PRO A 76 -7.64 6.03 -4.35
N LEU A 77 -7.29 5.45 -3.20
CA LEU A 77 -6.53 4.20 -3.14
C LEU A 77 -7.50 3.02 -3.18
N PHE A 78 -7.26 2.09 -4.10
CA PHE A 78 -7.97 0.84 -4.23
C PHE A 78 -7.03 -0.34 -3.97
N PHE A 79 -7.49 -1.33 -3.22
CA PHE A 79 -6.78 -2.58 -3.02
C PHE A 79 -7.74 -3.71 -2.68
N GLU A 80 -7.35 -4.92 -3.02
CA GLU A 80 -8.13 -6.11 -2.80
C GLU A 80 -7.49 -7.01 -1.74
N LEU A 81 -8.31 -7.52 -0.82
CA LEU A 81 -7.90 -8.45 0.22
C LEU A 81 -8.39 -9.87 -0.10
N ASN A 82 -7.47 -10.77 -0.37
CA ASN A 82 -7.71 -12.17 -0.62
C ASN A 82 -7.38 -13.03 0.61
N PHE A 83 -8.42 -13.42 1.36
CA PHE A 83 -8.28 -14.28 2.54
C PHE A 83 -8.35 -15.78 2.24
N SER A 84 -8.47 -16.19 0.97
CA SER A 84 -8.66 -17.61 0.62
C SER A 84 -7.48 -18.50 1.02
N THR A 85 -6.27 -17.95 1.13
CA THR A 85 -5.04 -18.63 1.58
C THR A 85 -5.03 -18.97 3.08
N ILE A 86 -5.85 -18.31 3.90
CA ILE A 86 -5.87 -18.53 5.36
C ILE A 86 -6.69 -19.76 5.74
N CYS A 87 -7.75 -20.09 4.99
CA CYS A 87 -8.56 -21.29 5.26
C CYS A 87 -7.83 -22.60 4.93
N GLN A 88 -6.96 -22.63 3.92
CA GLN A 88 -6.31 -23.88 3.48
C GLN A 88 -5.25 -24.39 4.48
N LYS A 89 -4.51 -23.49 5.16
CA LYS A 89 -3.52 -23.89 6.17
C LYS A 89 -4.13 -24.58 7.39
N LYS A 90 -5.38 -24.24 7.76
CA LYS A 90 -6.10 -24.90 8.85
C LYS A 90 -6.52 -26.34 8.50
N GLN A 91 -6.81 -26.61 7.24
CA GLN A 91 -7.27 -27.92 6.80
C GLN A 91 -6.12 -28.94 6.74
N ILE A 92 -4.92 -28.52 6.31
CA ILE A 92 -3.75 -29.41 6.23
C ILE A 92 -3.27 -29.83 7.63
N LEU A 93 -3.30 -28.95 8.63
CA LEU A 93 -2.91 -29.29 10.01
C LEU A 93 -3.86 -30.26 10.70
N GLN A 94 -5.14 -30.32 10.30
CA GLN A 94 -6.09 -31.30 10.85
C GLN A 94 -5.94 -32.68 10.22
N HIS A 95 -5.42 -32.78 8.99
CA HIS A 95 -5.16 -34.06 8.32
C HIS A 95 -3.78 -34.67 8.61
N ALA A 96 -2.85 -33.93 9.24
CA ALA A 96 -1.53 -34.43 9.63
C ALA A 96 -1.47 -34.98 11.08
N LEU A 97 -2.59 -34.95 11.82
CA LEU A 97 -2.73 -35.47 13.18
C LEU A 97 -3.57 -36.77 13.24
N HIS A 98 -3.77 -37.43 12.10
CA HIS A 98 -4.39 -38.76 12.00
C HIS A 98 -3.46 -39.73 11.26
#